data_AF-M6YC95-F1
#
_entry.id   AF-M6YC95-F1
#
_cell.length_a   1.000
_cell.length_b   1.000
_cell.length_c   1.000
_cell.angle_alpha   90.00
_cell.angle_beta   90.00
_cell.angle_gamma   90.00
#
_symmetry.space_group_name_H-M   'P 1'
#
loop_
_entity.id
_entity.type
_entity.pdbx_description
1 polymer ?
#
loop_
_entity_poly.entity_id
_entity_poly.type
_entity_poly.pdbx_seq_one_letter_code
_entity_poly.pdbx_strand_id
1 'polypeptide(L)' 'MKYEFLFPKKLFSFQDVIQTLELAVPEYNSRPSGVLFGHSPEEVLEGAIPDPLRFSNHIKKAAANRPSINKKEICEIC' A
#
# COMPACT_ATOMS: atom_id res chain seq x y z
N MET A 1 1.29 -16.35 11.58
CA MET A 1 1.46 -14.94 12.03
C MET A 1 1.77 -14.04 10.84
N LYS A 2 1.40 -12.75 10.87
CA LYS A 2 1.53 -11.82 9.71
C LYS A 2 2.98 -11.59 9.20
N TYR A 3 3.99 -11.82 10.04
CA TYR A 3 5.39 -11.45 9.77
C TYR A 3 6.35 -12.62 9.52
N GLU A 4 5.85 -13.86 9.42
CA GLU A 4 6.71 -15.03 9.20
C GLU A 4 7.55 -14.93 7.91
N PHE A 5 7.05 -14.22 6.90
CA PHE A 5 7.78 -13.99 5.66
C PHE A 5 9.03 -13.12 5.85
N LEU A 6 8.93 -12.08 6.69
CA LEU A 6 10.06 -11.17 6.95
C LEU A 6 11.09 -11.77 7.91
N PHE A 7 10.70 -12.80 8.66
CA PHE A 7 11.55 -13.47 9.65
C PHE A 7 11.45 -15.00 9.50
N PRO A 8 11.96 -15.56 8.39
CA PRO A 8 11.81 -16.98 8.07
C PRO A 8 12.66 -17.89 8.97
N LYS A 9 13.54 -17.32 9.81
CA LYS A 9 14.44 -18.03 10.73
C LYS A 9 14.43 -17.36 12.09
N LYS A 10 14.82 -18.11 13.14
CA LYS A 10 15.09 -17.52 14.46
C LYS A 10 16.30 -16.59 14.34
N LEU A 11 16.12 -15.35 14.77
CA LEU A 11 17.14 -14.30 14.77
C LEU A 11 17.78 -14.26 16.16
N PHE A 12 19.10 -14.22 16.23
CA PHE A 12 19.85 -14.27 17.49
C PHE A 12 20.57 -12.95 17.79
N SER A 13 20.72 -12.08 16.78
CA SER A 13 21.35 -10.77 16.90
C SER A 13 20.64 -9.70 16.07
N PHE A 14 20.89 -8.43 16.38
CA PHE A 14 20.39 -7.30 15.60
C PHE A 14 20.98 -7.28 14.17
N GLN A 15 22.21 -7.75 13.98
CA GLN A 15 22.80 -7.90 12.64
C GLN A 15 22.07 -8.95 11.80
N ASP A 16 21.63 -10.05 12.41
CA ASP A 16 20.85 -11.08 11.70
C ASP A 16 19.54 -10.51 11.19
N VAL A 17 18.91 -9.61 11.97
CA VAL A 17 17.68 -8.91 11.57
C VAL A 17 17.95 -8.05 10.34
N ILE A 18 19.02 -7.25 10.34
CA ILE A 18 19.39 -6.38 9.22
C ILE A 18 19.61 -7.22 7.96
N GLN A 19 20.47 -8.24 8.02
CA GLN A 19 20.75 -9.11 6.87
C GLN A 19 19.50 -9.83 6.36
N THR A 20 18.63 -10.27 7.27
CA THR A 20 17.37 -10.92 6.89
C THR A 20 16.47 -9.95 6.14
N LEU A 21 16.33 -8.70 6.63
CA LEU A 21 15.48 -7.69 5.99
C LEU A 21 16.04 -7.22 4.65
N GLU A 22 17.36 -7.09 4.51
CA GLU A 22 18.03 -6.75 3.25
C GLU A 22 17.68 -7.74 2.12
N LEU A 23 17.45 -9.01 2.45
CA LEU A 23 17.05 -10.05 1.50
C LEU A 23 15.51 -10.15 1.36
N ALA A 24 14.79 -10.16 2.47
CA ALA A 24 13.35 -10.44 2.47
C ALA A 24 12.51 -9.27 1.92
N VAL A 25 12.95 -8.02 2.08
CA VAL A 25 12.18 -6.85 1.62
C VAL A 25 12.12 -6.76 0.08
N PRO A 26 13.22 -6.88 -0.67
CA PRO A 26 13.16 -6.93 -2.13
C PRO A 26 12.34 -8.12 -2.65
N GLU A 27 12.47 -9.28 -2.01
CA GLU A 27 11.70 -10.47 -2.40
C GLU A 27 10.19 -10.27 -2.16
N TYR A 28 9.81 -9.61 -1.06
CA TYR A 28 8.42 -9.28 -0.81
C TYR A 28 7.87 -8.28 -1.85
N ASN A 29 8.63 -7.22 -2.13
CA ASN A 29 8.19 -6.13 -2.99
C ASN A 29 8.06 -6.53 -4.47
N SER A 30 8.77 -7.57 -4.91
CA SER A 30 8.68 -8.12 -6.27
C SER A 30 7.54 -9.13 -6.45
N ARG A 31 6.92 -9.60 -5.36
CA ARG A 31 5.84 -10.60 -5.43
C ARG A 31 4.47 -9.96 -5.70
N PRO A 32 3.65 -10.58 -6.56
CA PRO A 32 2.29 -10.11 -6.80
C PRO A 32 1.42 -10.23 -5.54
N SER A 33 0.59 -9.22 -5.30
CA SER A 33 -0.28 -9.14 -4.13
C SER A 33 -1.74 -9.07 -4.54
N GLY A 34 -2.60 -9.89 -3.94
CA GLY A 34 -4.04 -9.83 -4.16
C GLY A 34 -4.65 -8.47 -3.79
N VAL A 35 -4.07 -7.76 -2.80
CA VAL A 35 -4.49 -6.41 -2.40
C VAL A 35 -4.21 -5.37 -3.50
N LEU A 36 -3.20 -5.66 -4.35
CA LEU A 36 -2.80 -4.85 -5.48
C LEU A 36 -3.31 -5.45 -6.80
N PHE A 37 -4.40 -6.22 -6.76
CA PHE A 37 -5.03 -6.85 -7.93
C PHE A 37 -4.09 -7.74 -8.75
N GLY A 38 -3.13 -8.38 -8.09
CA GLY A 38 -2.15 -9.25 -8.76
C GLY A 38 -0.88 -8.55 -9.21
N HIS A 39 -0.75 -7.23 -9.00
CA HIS A 39 0.50 -6.50 -9.19
C HIS A 39 1.41 -6.60 -7.97
N SER A 40 2.71 -6.40 -8.18
CA SER A 40 3.68 -6.30 -7.08
C SER A 40 3.70 -4.91 -6.45
N PRO A 41 4.09 -4.79 -5.17
CA PRO A 41 4.34 -3.48 -4.56
C PRO A 41 5.29 -2.61 -5.38
N GLU A 42 6.32 -3.20 -5.98
CA GLU A 42 7.30 -2.47 -6.79
C GLU A 42 6.68 -1.91 -8.08
N GLU A 43 5.79 -2.65 -8.74
CA GLU A 43 5.08 -2.20 -9.95
C GLU A 43 4.13 -1.03 -9.67
N VAL A 44 3.46 -1.03 -8.52
CA VAL A 44 2.42 -0.03 -8.19
C VAL A 44 3.00 1.19 -7.49
N LEU A 45 4.01 0.98 -6.65
CA LEU A 45 4.53 2.00 -5.75
C LEU A 45 5.90 2.52 -6.18
N GLU A 46 6.63 1.84 -7.08
CA GLU A 46 7.95 2.26 -7.57
C GLU A 46 8.96 2.55 -6.44
N GLY A 47 8.88 1.80 -5.33
CA GLY A 47 9.71 2.05 -4.15
C GLY A 47 9.39 3.34 -3.41
N ALA A 48 8.25 3.99 -3.69
CA ALA A 48 7.82 5.19 -3.01
C ALA A 48 7.68 4.94 -1.50
N ILE A 49 8.27 5.84 -0.72
CA ILE A 49 8.13 5.83 0.73
C ILE A 49 6.68 6.19 1.07
N PRO A 50 6.03 5.46 1.99
CA PRO A 50 4.68 5.80 2.44
C PRO A 50 4.60 7.22 2.97
N ASP A 51 3.87 8.08 2.27
CA ASP A 51 3.53 9.43 2.72
C ASP A 51 2.04 9.45 3.11
N PRO A 52 1.72 9.58 4.42
CA PRO A 52 0.35 9.66 4.90
C PRO A 52 -0.46 10.82 4.27
N LEU A 53 0.21 11.85 3.79
CA LEU A 53 -0.41 13.05 3.22
C LEU A 53 -0.45 13.05 1.69
N ARG A 54 0.07 12.02 1.02
CA ARG A 54 0.21 11.93 -0.46
C ARG A 54 -1.08 12.29 -1.21
N PHE A 55 -2.22 11.86 -0.70
CA PHE A 55 -3.53 12.08 -1.33
C PHE A 55 -4.41 13.12 -0.63
N SER A 56 -3.89 13.81 0.38
CA SER A 56 -4.67 14.76 1.19
C SER A 56 -5.36 15.85 0.35
N ASN A 57 -4.66 16.41 -0.64
CA ASN A 57 -5.23 17.41 -1.55
C ASN A 57 -6.28 16.83 -2.49
N HIS A 58 -6.06 15.62 -3.01
CA HIS A 58 -7.03 14.92 -3.86
C HIS A 58 -8.31 14.59 -3.10
N ILE A 59 -8.18 14.13 -1.85
CA ILE A 59 -9.31 13.85 -0.96
C ILE A 59 -10.09 15.14 -0.68
N LYS A 60 -9.41 16.24 -0.34
CA LYS A 60 -10.05 17.56 -0.13
C LYS A 60 -10.81 18.02 -1.38
N LYS A 61 -10.19 17.90 -2.56
CA LYS A 61 -10.79 18.28 -3.84
C LYS A 61 -12.01 17.41 -4.18
N ALA A 62 -11.91 16.09 -3.98
CA ALA A 62 -13.02 15.16 -4.20
C ALA A 62 -14.19 15.45 -3.25
N ALA A 63 -13.91 15.71 -1.98
CA ALA A 63 -14.93 16.10 -0.99
C ALA A 63 -15.64 17.40 -1.38
N ALA A 64 -14.91 18.41 -1.85
CA ALA A 64 -15.48 19.67 -2.32
C ALA A 64 -16.36 19.50 -3.58
N ASN A 65 -15.98 18.58 -4.48
CA ASN A 65 -16.73 18.34 -5.72
C ASN A 65 -17.99 17.48 -5.51
N ARG A 66 -18.01 16.62 -4.49
CA ARG A 66 -19.08 15.64 -4.24
C ARG A 66 -20.49 16.24 -4.21
N PRO A 67 -20.78 17.40 -3.59
CA PRO A 67 -22.12 17.98 -3.60
C PRO A 67 -22.62 18.35 -5.00
N SER A 68 -21.73 18.79 -5.90
CA SER A 68 -22.10 19.13 -7.27
C SER A 68 -22.32 17.90 -8.14
N ILE A 69 -21.57 16.83 -7.92
CA ILE A 69 -21.71 15.54 -8.61
C ILE A 69 -23.02 14.87 -8.17
N ASN A 70 -23.25 14.77 -6.86
CA ASN A 70 -24.46 14.17 -6.31
C ASN A 70 -25.74 14.91 -6.71
N LYS A 71 -25.66 16.23 -7.00
CA LYS A 71 -26.81 17.00 -7.52
C LYS A 71 -27.10 16.71 -9.00
N LYS A 72 -26.10 16.28 -9.76
CA LYS A 72 -26.24 15.95 -11.19
C LYS A 72 -26.71 14.51 -11.39
N GLU A 73 -26.35 13.61 -10.49
CA GLU A 73 -26.93 12.27 -10.42
C GLU A 73 -28.34 12.36 -9.85
N ILE A 74 -29.33 12.43 -10.74
CA ILE A 74 -30.74 12.33 -10.37
C ILE A 74 -30.95 10.89 -9.86
N CYS A 75 -31.27 10.73 -8.58
CA CYS A 75 -31.70 9.45 -8.05
C CYS A 75 -33.12 9.19 -8.58
N GLU A 76 -33.26 8.35 -9.60
CA GLU A 76 -34.56 8.09 -10.24
C GLU A 76 -35.55 7.34 -9.32
N ILE A 77 -35.05 6.73 -8.25
CA ILE A 77 -35.86 6.04 -7.23
C ILE A 77 -35.24 6.33 -5.86
N CYS A 78 -36.02 6.94 -4.96
CA CYS A 78 -35.69 7.15 -3.55
C CYS A 78 -36.49 6.19 -2.67
#